data_AF-A0AA40SD29-F1
#
_entry.id   AF-A0AA40SD29-F1
#
_cell.length_a   1.000
_cell.length_b   1.000
_cell.length_c   1.000
_cell.angle_alpha   90.00
_cell.angle_beta   90.00
_cell.angle_gamma   90.00
#
_symmetry.space_group_name_H-M   'P 1'
#
loop_
_entity.id
_entity.type
_entity.pdbx_description
1 polymer ?
#
loop_
_entity_poly.entity_id
_entity_poly.type
_entity_poly.pdbx_seq_one_letter_code
_entity_poly.pdbx_strand_id
1 'polypeptide(L)'
;MSTLTTPIAQPARTAQPAHPARTVPSTPSTPSTPSTPSAPAASRTPASPGADAVIPAPVPARDHRVRDDGWHRLVDAVRESGQYRTRAEAESVTRIVLSALGGHVVGDERVDLARALPEEAARVVASQIPATRRLTAAEFVDSVAPRIEGATPATARWDVSSVLSVLPDLVGDALVTRILAQLPAGYALLFGRAELTTAE
;
A
#
# COMPACT_ATOMS: atom_id res chain seq x y z
N MET A 1 -33.29 25.94 -31.52
CA MET A 1 -31.83 25.83 -31.33
C MET A 1 -31.60 24.75 -30.30
N SER A 2 -31.43 23.50 -30.74
CA SER A 2 -31.33 22.33 -29.86
C SER A 2 -29.86 21.96 -29.68
N THR A 3 -29.36 22.04 -28.45
CA THR A 3 -28.02 21.57 -28.08
C THR A 3 -28.06 20.04 -27.95
N LEU A 4 -27.40 19.34 -28.88
CA LEU A 4 -27.11 17.91 -28.75
C LEU A 4 -26.14 17.71 -27.58
N THR A 5 -26.62 17.09 -26.52
CA THR A 5 -25.79 16.49 -25.47
C THR A 5 -25.36 15.10 -25.96
N THR A 6 -24.09 14.95 -26.30
CA THR A 6 -23.52 13.66 -26.71
C THR A 6 -23.32 12.79 -25.45
N PRO A 7 -23.94 11.60 -25.35
CA PRO A 7 -23.61 10.67 -24.27
C PRO A 7 -22.22 10.08 -24.49
N ILE A 8 -21.36 10.17 -23.47
CA ILE A 8 -20.09 9.45 -23.38
C ILE A 8 -20.41 7.95 -23.37
N ALA A 9 -20.07 7.28 -24.46
CA ALA A 9 -20.19 5.84 -24.60
C ALA A 9 -19.18 5.15 -23.66
N GLN A 10 -19.68 4.34 -22.72
CA GLN A 10 -18.87 3.39 -21.94
C GLN A 10 -18.34 2.29 -22.88
N PRO A 11 -17.03 1.97 -22.88
CA PRO A 11 -16.56 0.75 -23.52
C PRO A 11 -17.01 -0.47 -22.70
N ALA A 12 -17.90 -1.26 -23.31
CA ALA A 12 -18.29 -2.57 -22.83
C ALA A 12 -17.04 -3.47 -22.67
N ARG A 13 -16.88 -4.02 -21.47
CA ARG A 13 -15.81 -4.96 -21.09
C ARG A 13 -16.03 -6.28 -21.84
N THR A 14 -15.35 -6.45 -22.97
CA THR A 14 -15.35 -7.69 -23.75
C THR A 14 -14.69 -8.82 -22.97
N ALA A 15 -15.29 -10.00 -23.06
CA ALA A 15 -14.99 -11.22 -22.33
C ALA A 15 -13.53 -11.70 -22.45
N GLN A 16 -12.97 -12.17 -21.34
CA GLN A 16 -11.71 -12.91 -21.27
C GLN A 16 -11.99 -14.42 -21.43
N PRO A 17 -11.29 -15.12 -22.36
CA PRO A 17 -11.45 -16.57 -22.49
C PRO A 17 -10.70 -17.34 -21.40
N ALA A 18 -11.33 -18.43 -20.97
CA ALA A 18 -10.82 -19.42 -20.02
C ALA A 18 -9.59 -20.17 -20.58
N HIS A 19 -8.57 -20.36 -19.74
CA HIS A 19 -7.49 -21.33 -19.98
C HIS A 19 -7.52 -22.45 -18.93
N PRO A 20 -7.34 -23.73 -19.36
CA PRO A 20 -7.55 -24.91 -18.52
C PRO A 20 -6.34 -25.31 -17.68
N ALA A 21 -6.64 -26.20 -16.74
CA ALA A 21 -5.81 -26.74 -15.69
C ALA A 21 -4.53 -27.50 -16.09
N ARG A 22 -3.69 -27.67 -15.05
CA ARG A 22 -2.92 -28.89 -14.70
C ARG A 22 -1.48 -28.95 -15.24
N THR A 23 -0.51 -29.04 -14.34
CA THR A 23 0.25 -30.28 -14.04
C THR A 23 1.34 -29.99 -13.00
N VAL A 24 1.22 -30.59 -11.81
CA VAL A 24 2.32 -30.77 -10.86
C VAL A 24 2.80 -32.23 -10.96
N PRO A 25 4.11 -32.51 -11.05
CA PRO A 25 4.64 -33.83 -10.78
C PRO A 25 5.18 -33.94 -9.35
N SER A 26 4.69 -34.95 -8.65
CA SER A 26 5.16 -35.45 -7.36
C SER A 26 6.55 -36.10 -7.45
N THR A 27 7.33 -36.04 -6.36
CA THR A 27 8.37 -37.04 -6.06
C THR A 27 8.15 -37.62 -4.66
N PRO A 28 8.12 -38.95 -4.52
CA PRO A 28 8.18 -39.64 -3.23
C PRO A 28 9.59 -40.19 -2.96
N SER A 29 10.08 -40.13 -1.72
CA SER A 29 11.15 -41.00 -1.20
C SER A 29 11.13 -41.10 0.33
N THR A 30 10.79 -42.29 0.80
CA THR A 30 10.97 -42.94 2.13
C THR A 30 12.42 -43.49 2.27
N PRO A 31 12.87 -44.24 3.32
CA PRO A 31 12.43 -44.44 4.73
C PRO A 31 13.59 -44.53 5.79
N SER A 32 13.23 -44.80 7.07
CA SER A 32 13.93 -45.64 8.09
C SER A 32 14.92 -45.06 9.16
N THR A 33 14.43 -45.05 10.42
CA THR A 33 14.93 -45.44 11.79
C THR A 33 16.33 -46.08 12.00
N PRO A 34 16.91 -46.31 13.24
CA PRO A 34 16.36 -46.28 14.64
C PRO A 34 17.28 -45.77 15.83
N SER A 35 16.69 -45.69 17.04
CA SER A 35 17.19 -45.99 18.42
C SER A 35 18.32 -45.21 19.18
N THR A 36 17.94 -44.55 20.30
CA THR A 36 18.27 -44.77 21.77
C THR A 36 19.73 -45.07 22.19
N PRO A 37 20.32 -44.51 23.30
CA PRO A 37 19.79 -44.59 24.67
C PRO A 37 20.02 -43.45 25.69
N SER A 38 19.30 -43.60 26.81
CA SER A 38 19.27 -42.83 28.07
C SER A 38 20.53 -42.86 28.96
N ALA A 39 20.72 -41.72 29.67
CA ALA A 39 21.20 -41.51 31.05
C ALA A 39 22.71 -41.73 31.38
N PRO A 40 23.26 -41.21 32.53
CA PRO A 40 22.65 -40.50 33.66
C PRO A 40 23.35 -39.18 34.12
N ALA A 41 22.78 -38.62 35.18
CA ALA A 41 23.09 -37.40 35.94
C ALA A 41 24.57 -37.11 36.26
N ALA A 42 24.90 -35.81 36.27
CA ALA A 42 25.97 -35.25 37.09
C ALA A 42 25.64 -33.81 37.50
N SER A 43 25.25 -33.68 38.77
CA SER A 43 25.31 -32.54 39.68
C SER A 43 25.97 -31.26 39.19
N ARG A 44 25.21 -30.16 39.10
CA ARG A 44 25.73 -28.80 39.30
C ARG A 44 24.75 -27.97 40.13
N THR A 45 25.17 -27.63 41.34
CA THR A 45 24.74 -26.42 42.08
C THR A 45 25.80 -25.35 41.79
N PRO A 46 25.43 -24.08 41.50
CA PRO A 46 25.33 -23.03 42.54
C PRO A 46 24.05 -22.18 42.39
N ALA A 47 23.34 -21.83 43.47
CA ALA A 47 23.50 -20.59 44.24
C ALA A 47 23.33 -19.26 43.43
N SER A 48 22.12 -18.69 43.47
CA SER A 48 21.81 -17.27 43.79
C SER A 48 20.39 -16.88 43.36
N PRO A 49 19.49 -16.47 44.28
CA PRO A 49 18.32 -15.66 43.96
C PRO A 49 18.66 -14.20 44.27
N GLY A 50 18.81 -13.36 43.25
CA GLY A 50 19.16 -11.97 43.49
C GLY A 50 19.66 -11.26 42.25
N ALA A 51 18.78 -11.08 41.27
CA ALA A 51 18.88 -9.97 40.35
C ALA A 51 17.46 -9.67 39.88
N ASP A 52 16.96 -8.54 40.34
CA ASP A 52 15.82 -7.82 39.80
C ASP A 52 16.13 -7.45 38.34
N ALA A 53 16.09 -8.46 37.46
CA ALA A 53 16.06 -8.27 36.04
C ALA A 53 14.59 -8.09 35.70
N VAL A 54 14.13 -6.84 35.75
CA VAL A 54 13.03 -6.36 34.92
C VAL A 54 13.38 -6.76 33.48
N ILE A 55 12.94 -7.94 33.08
CA ILE A 55 12.78 -8.29 31.69
C ILE A 55 11.57 -7.46 31.27
N PRO A 56 11.69 -6.41 30.44
CA PRO A 56 10.51 -5.82 29.85
C PRO A 56 9.80 -6.96 29.11
N ALA A 57 8.56 -7.21 29.50
CA ALA A 57 7.74 -8.28 28.96
C ALA A 57 7.84 -8.32 27.43
N PRO A 58 7.85 -9.51 26.79
CA PRO A 58 7.79 -9.57 25.33
C PRO A 58 6.58 -8.75 24.88
N VAL A 59 6.84 -7.70 24.11
CA VAL A 59 5.81 -6.87 23.49
C VAL A 59 4.81 -7.83 22.85
N PRO A 60 3.53 -7.82 23.27
CA PRO A 60 2.60 -8.83 22.81
C PRO A 60 2.41 -8.63 21.30
N ALA A 61 2.25 -9.73 20.55
CA ALA A 61 1.97 -9.79 19.11
C ALA A 61 0.61 -9.15 18.71
N ARG A 62 0.21 -8.07 19.38
CA ARG A 62 -1.03 -7.30 19.21
C ARG A 62 -1.03 -6.43 17.95
N ASP A 63 0.11 -6.28 17.31
CA ASP A 63 0.29 -5.25 16.30
C ASP A 63 0.01 -5.74 14.87
N HIS A 64 0.26 -7.01 14.52
CA HIS A 64 0.11 -7.41 13.12
C HIS A 64 -1.35 -7.47 12.65
N ARG A 65 -2.30 -7.98 13.44
CA ARG A 65 -3.72 -8.10 13.03
C ARG A 65 -4.42 -6.74 12.89
N VAL A 66 -4.24 -5.84 13.87
CA VAL A 66 -4.80 -4.47 13.82
C VAL A 66 -4.16 -3.66 12.69
N ARG A 67 -2.89 -3.94 12.34
CA ARG A 67 -2.19 -3.32 11.20
C ARG A 67 -2.61 -3.93 9.86
N ASP A 68 -2.89 -5.22 9.79
CA ASP A 68 -3.52 -5.90 8.65
C ASP A 68 -4.92 -5.31 8.40
N ASP A 69 -5.71 -5.10 9.47
CA ASP A 69 -7.02 -4.43 9.41
C ASP A 69 -6.90 -3.00 8.84
N GLY A 70 -5.79 -2.29 9.13
CA GLY A 70 -5.53 -0.95 8.61
C GLY A 70 -5.28 -0.94 7.10
N TRP A 71 -4.44 -1.84 6.59
CA TRP A 71 -4.23 -2.01 5.14
C TRP A 71 -5.53 -2.40 4.44
N HIS A 72 -6.26 -3.33 5.04
CA HIS A 72 -7.55 -3.81 4.58
C HIS A 72 -8.60 -2.70 4.47
N ARG A 73 -8.74 -1.86 5.51
CA ARG A 73 -9.65 -0.71 5.48
C ARG A 73 -9.24 0.32 4.44
N LEU A 74 -7.94 0.59 4.28
CA LEU A 74 -7.43 1.49 3.24
C LEU A 74 -7.85 0.98 1.86
N VAL A 75 -7.60 -0.30 1.56
CA VAL A 75 -7.96 -0.91 0.27
C VAL A 75 -9.49 -0.91 0.07
N ASP A 76 -10.28 -1.16 1.11
CA ASP A 76 -11.74 -1.14 1.02
C ASP A 76 -12.28 0.29 0.79
N ALA A 77 -11.67 1.32 1.40
CA ALA A 77 -11.99 2.72 1.14
C ALA A 77 -11.61 3.15 -0.29
N VAL A 78 -10.46 2.70 -0.80
CA VAL A 78 -10.06 2.90 -2.20
C VAL A 78 -11.01 2.16 -3.15
N ARG A 79 -11.44 0.94 -2.80
CA ARG A 79 -12.42 0.19 -3.58
C ARG A 79 -13.72 0.97 -3.74
N GLU A 80 -14.21 1.57 -2.66
CA GLU A 80 -15.42 2.39 -2.67
C GLU A 80 -15.22 3.68 -3.48
N SER A 81 -14.14 4.43 -3.22
CA SER A 81 -13.85 5.69 -3.90
C SER A 81 -13.63 5.52 -5.41
N GLY A 82 -12.88 4.48 -5.78
CA GLY A 82 -12.56 4.15 -7.17
C GLY A 82 -13.46 3.06 -7.74
N GLN A 83 -14.64 2.82 -7.16
CA GLN A 83 -15.67 1.88 -7.65
C GLN A 83 -15.11 0.57 -8.26
N TYR A 84 -14.06 0.01 -7.65
CA TYR A 84 -13.33 -1.11 -8.22
C TYR A 84 -14.15 -2.40 -8.08
N ARG A 85 -14.16 -3.23 -9.13
CA ARG A 85 -14.95 -4.47 -9.13
C ARG A 85 -14.43 -5.48 -8.12
N THR A 86 -13.14 -5.46 -7.84
CA THR A 86 -12.50 -6.40 -6.92
C THR A 86 -11.55 -5.70 -5.96
N ARG A 87 -11.37 -6.30 -4.79
CA ARG A 87 -10.40 -5.82 -3.79
C ARG A 87 -8.96 -5.94 -4.28
N ALA A 88 -8.63 -7.01 -4.99
CA ALA A 88 -7.28 -7.23 -5.52
C ALA A 88 -6.87 -6.15 -6.53
N GLU A 89 -7.82 -5.67 -7.34
CA GLU A 89 -7.62 -4.56 -8.27
C GLU A 89 -7.33 -3.25 -7.51
N ALA A 90 -8.18 -2.90 -6.54
CA ALA A 90 -7.97 -1.75 -5.67
C ALA A 90 -6.63 -1.83 -4.91
N GLU A 91 -6.28 -3.02 -4.43
CA GLU A 91 -5.03 -3.27 -3.71
C GLU A 91 -3.80 -3.04 -4.61
N SER A 92 -3.83 -3.61 -5.82
CA SER A 92 -2.75 -3.47 -6.81
C SER A 92 -2.52 -2.00 -7.15
N VAL A 93 -3.60 -1.27 -7.49
CA VAL A 93 -3.55 0.16 -7.80
C VAL A 93 -3.05 0.97 -6.60
N THR A 94 -3.56 0.68 -5.40
CA THR A 94 -3.12 1.34 -4.15
C THR A 94 -1.62 1.18 -3.96
N ARG A 95 -1.09 -0.03 -4.14
CA ARG A 95 0.34 -0.32 -3.99
C ARG A 95 1.18 0.43 -5.03
N ILE A 96 0.72 0.48 -6.29
CA ILE A 96 1.40 1.20 -7.37
C ILE A 96 1.44 2.71 -7.08
N VAL A 97 0.31 3.31 -6.70
CA VAL A 97 0.22 4.75 -6.43
C VAL A 97 1.04 5.14 -5.20
N LEU A 98 0.98 4.36 -4.11
CA LEU A 98 1.80 4.59 -2.92
C LEU A 98 3.29 4.43 -3.21
N SER A 99 3.67 3.47 -4.07
CA SER A 99 5.05 3.32 -4.54
C SER A 99 5.50 4.55 -5.33
N ALA A 100 4.67 5.04 -6.24
CA ALA A 100 4.99 6.26 -6.97
C ALA A 100 5.11 7.45 -6.00
N LEU A 101 4.17 7.61 -5.06
CA LEU A 101 4.16 8.71 -4.10
C LEU A 101 5.39 8.70 -3.18
N GLY A 102 5.82 7.51 -2.72
CA GLY A 102 6.98 7.37 -1.85
C GLY A 102 8.33 7.75 -2.48
N GLY A 103 8.39 7.82 -3.81
CA GLY A 103 9.54 8.41 -4.52
C GLY A 103 9.48 9.94 -4.57
N HIS A 104 8.31 10.56 -4.49
CA HIS A 104 8.14 12.02 -4.64
C HIS A 104 8.15 12.77 -3.32
N VAL A 105 7.67 12.13 -2.25
CA VAL A 105 7.70 12.68 -0.89
C VAL A 105 9.05 12.34 -0.27
N VAL A 106 9.79 13.37 0.15
CA VAL A 106 11.14 13.25 0.70
C VAL A 106 11.24 13.94 2.06
N GLY A 107 12.31 13.67 2.82
CA GLY A 107 12.54 14.32 4.10
C GLY A 107 11.57 13.89 5.20
N ASP A 108 11.23 14.82 6.08
CA ASP A 108 10.38 14.59 7.26
C ASP A 108 8.94 14.22 6.87
N GLU A 109 8.41 14.76 5.78
CA GLU A 109 7.06 14.46 5.28
C GLU A 109 6.91 13.00 4.91
N ARG A 110 7.98 12.36 4.40
CA ARG A 110 7.98 10.93 4.10
C ARG A 110 7.90 10.09 5.37
N VAL A 111 8.59 10.53 6.42
CA VAL A 111 8.60 9.86 7.72
C VAL A 111 7.24 10.01 8.38
N ASP A 112 6.66 11.22 8.37
CA ASP A 112 5.31 11.46 8.86
C ASP A 112 4.26 10.66 8.07
N LEU A 113 4.38 10.59 6.72
CA LEU A 113 3.50 9.79 5.87
C LEU A 113 3.59 8.30 6.22
N ALA A 114 4.81 7.76 6.38
CA ALA A 114 5.00 6.36 6.76
C ALA A 114 4.50 6.06 8.20
N ARG A 115 4.51 7.05 9.11
CA ARG A 115 3.98 6.89 10.47
C ARG A 115 2.46 6.93 10.51
N ALA A 116 1.84 7.71 9.64
CA ALA A 116 0.39 7.87 9.59
C ALA A 116 -0.30 6.74 8.79
N LEU A 117 0.44 6.07 7.91
CA LEU A 117 -0.06 4.95 7.11
C LEU A 117 -0.01 3.61 7.87
N PRO A 118 -0.89 2.65 7.51
CA PRO A 118 -0.77 1.26 7.94
C PRO A 118 0.61 0.68 7.59
N GLU A 119 1.10 -0.28 8.38
CA GLU A 119 2.47 -0.83 8.23
C GLU A 119 2.79 -1.27 6.80
N GLU A 120 1.87 -1.96 6.12
CA GLU A 120 2.08 -2.41 4.74
C GLU A 120 2.19 -1.23 3.76
N ALA A 121 1.34 -0.22 3.88
CA ALA A 121 1.42 1.00 3.09
C ALA A 121 2.71 1.78 3.39
N ALA A 122 3.09 1.85 4.67
CA ALA A 122 4.32 2.48 5.12
C ALA A 122 5.56 1.78 4.55
N ARG A 123 5.59 0.44 4.55
CA ARG A 123 6.67 -0.35 3.92
C ARG A 123 6.79 -0.05 2.44
N VAL A 124 5.65 0.01 1.73
CA VAL A 124 5.62 0.30 0.29
C VAL A 124 6.23 1.67 -0.01
N VAL A 125 5.88 2.69 0.77
CA VAL A 125 6.43 4.07 0.68
C VAL A 125 7.91 4.11 1.09
N ALA A 126 8.28 3.44 2.18
CA ALA A 126 9.62 3.41 2.75
C ALA A 126 10.64 2.64 1.89
N SER A 127 10.18 1.70 1.07
CA SER A 127 11.03 0.92 0.16
C SER A 127 11.41 1.67 -1.12
N GLN A 128 10.79 2.83 -1.38
CA GLN A 128 11.04 3.59 -2.60
C GLN A 128 12.30 4.42 -2.50
N ILE A 129 12.99 4.52 -3.64
CA ILE A 129 14.14 5.41 -3.78
C ILE A 129 13.60 6.83 -4.04
N PRO A 130 14.02 7.84 -3.25
CA PRO A 130 13.68 9.23 -3.51
C PRO A 130 14.03 9.62 -4.95
N ALA A 131 13.04 10.12 -5.67
CA ALA A 131 13.21 10.61 -7.02
C ALA A 131 14.13 11.84 -7.00
N THR A 132 15.09 11.88 -7.91
CA THR A 132 16.03 13.01 -8.07
C THR A 132 15.36 14.27 -8.60
N ARG A 133 14.17 14.13 -9.22
CA ARG A 133 13.34 15.21 -9.73
C ARG A 133 11.91 15.05 -9.26
N ARG A 134 11.30 16.16 -8.82
CA ARG A 134 9.87 16.22 -8.52
C ARG A 134 9.09 16.26 -9.85
N LEU A 135 8.26 15.25 -10.10
CA LEU A 135 7.36 15.21 -11.25
C LEU A 135 6.14 16.10 -11.01
N THR A 136 5.61 16.69 -12.08
CA THR A 136 4.29 17.35 -12.08
C THR A 136 3.16 16.32 -11.95
N ALA A 137 1.93 16.78 -11.63
CA ALA A 137 0.78 15.89 -11.51
C ALA A 137 0.52 15.06 -12.78
N ALA A 138 0.74 15.64 -13.96
CA ALA A 138 0.60 14.94 -15.24
C ALA A 138 1.71 13.89 -15.45
N GLU A 139 2.97 14.25 -15.17
CA GLU A 139 4.11 13.32 -15.26
C GLU A 139 3.99 12.18 -14.24
N PHE A 140 3.40 12.43 -13.07
CA PHE A 140 3.11 11.41 -12.08
C PHE A 140 2.11 10.38 -12.60
N VAL A 141 1.00 10.85 -13.17
CA VAL A 141 0.00 9.97 -13.81
C VAL A 141 0.62 9.19 -14.96
N ASP A 142 1.45 9.85 -15.79
CA ASP A 142 2.16 9.20 -16.90
C ASP A 142 3.14 8.12 -16.42
N SER A 143 3.80 8.35 -15.27
CA SER A 143 4.64 7.33 -14.63
C SER A 143 3.82 6.15 -14.09
N VAL A 144 2.62 6.40 -13.56
CA VAL A 144 1.75 5.37 -12.97
C VAL A 144 1.05 4.52 -14.03
N ALA A 145 0.61 5.13 -15.14
CA ALA A 145 -0.12 4.47 -16.21
C ALA A 145 0.49 3.14 -16.71
N PRO A 146 1.80 3.07 -17.07
CA PRO A 146 2.40 1.83 -17.58
C PRO A 146 2.56 0.74 -16.51
N ARG A 147 2.38 1.06 -15.22
CA ARG A 147 2.46 0.10 -14.11
C ARG A 147 1.12 -0.58 -13.81
N ILE A 148 0.01 0.00 -14.27
CA ILE A 148 -1.32 -0.57 -14.12
C ILE A 148 -1.65 -1.36 -15.38
N GLU A 149 -1.97 -2.64 -15.23
CA GLU A 149 -2.26 -3.52 -16.36
C GLU A 149 -3.48 -3.01 -17.16
N GLY A 150 -3.27 -2.75 -18.46
CA GLY A 150 -4.34 -2.29 -19.36
C GLY A 150 -4.83 -0.87 -19.11
N ALA A 151 -4.16 -0.08 -18.26
CA ALA A 151 -4.56 1.29 -18.01
C ALA A 151 -4.21 2.22 -19.19
N THR A 152 -5.14 3.11 -19.48
CA THR A 152 -4.93 4.29 -20.32
C THR A 152 -4.54 5.49 -19.45
N PRO A 153 -3.98 6.58 -20.01
CA PRO A 153 -3.68 7.78 -19.23
C PRO A 153 -4.91 8.38 -18.52
N ALA A 154 -6.10 8.24 -19.13
CA ALA A 154 -7.35 8.71 -18.55
C ALA A 154 -7.78 7.86 -17.34
N THR A 155 -7.70 6.53 -17.46
CA THR A 155 -8.02 5.63 -16.33
C THR A 155 -6.99 5.78 -15.22
N ALA A 156 -5.69 5.84 -15.56
CA ALA A 156 -4.62 6.04 -14.58
C ALA A 156 -4.79 7.34 -13.78
N ARG A 157 -5.25 8.43 -14.42
CA ARG A 157 -5.57 9.67 -13.70
C ARG A 157 -6.66 9.47 -12.67
N TRP A 158 -7.71 8.76 -13.06
CA TRP A 158 -8.84 8.47 -12.18
C TRP A 158 -8.46 7.49 -11.06
N ASP A 159 -7.63 6.50 -11.36
CA ASP A 159 -7.08 5.53 -10.40
C ASP A 159 -6.24 6.24 -9.34
N VAL A 160 -5.33 7.10 -9.78
CA VAL A 160 -4.51 7.95 -8.91
C VAL A 160 -5.40 8.83 -8.04
N SER A 161 -6.41 9.48 -8.63
CA SER A 161 -7.30 10.37 -7.89
C SER A 161 -8.10 9.61 -6.82
N SER A 162 -8.54 8.39 -7.12
CA SER A 162 -9.31 7.56 -6.20
C SER A 162 -8.47 7.14 -4.99
N VAL A 163 -7.21 6.77 -5.20
CA VAL A 163 -6.30 6.44 -4.08
C VAL A 163 -5.95 7.68 -3.27
N LEU A 164 -5.56 8.76 -3.94
CA LEU A 164 -5.09 9.98 -3.26
C LEU A 164 -6.22 10.73 -2.54
N SER A 165 -7.48 10.58 -2.95
CA SER A 165 -8.64 11.16 -2.25
C SER A 165 -8.93 10.50 -0.90
N VAL A 166 -8.46 9.27 -0.66
CA VAL A 166 -8.67 8.54 0.60
C VAL A 166 -7.56 8.85 1.62
N LEU A 167 -6.39 9.29 1.16
CA LEU A 167 -5.26 9.60 2.03
C LEU A 167 -5.53 10.67 3.09
N PRO A 168 -6.20 11.81 2.80
CA PRO A 168 -6.46 12.85 3.80
C PRO A 168 -7.19 12.34 5.05
N ASP A 169 -8.11 11.40 4.87
CA ASP A 169 -8.91 10.81 5.95
C ASP A 169 -8.05 9.93 6.88
N LEU A 170 -7.02 9.26 6.33
CA LEU A 170 -6.10 8.44 7.11
C LEU A 170 -4.98 9.25 7.77
N VAL A 171 -4.33 10.10 6.99
CA VAL A 171 -3.05 10.72 7.40
C VAL A 171 -3.21 12.12 7.99
N GLY A 172 -4.43 12.66 7.88
CA GLY A 172 -4.77 13.98 8.37
C GLY A 172 -4.47 15.10 7.37
N ASP A 173 -5.37 16.07 7.39
CA ASP A 173 -5.42 17.21 6.48
C ASP A 173 -4.16 18.09 6.52
N ALA A 174 -3.59 18.25 7.72
CA ALA A 174 -2.38 19.03 7.95
C ALA A 174 -1.14 18.39 7.30
N LEU A 175 -1.03 17.06 7.32
CA LEU A 175 0.08 16.37 6.66
C LEU A 175 -0.07 16.44 5.13
N VAL A 176 -1.29 16.26 4.60
CA VAL A 176 -1.55 16.41 3.17
C VAL A 176 -1.20 17.81 2.68
N THR A 177 -1.55 18.85 3.44
CA THR A 177 -1.18 20.24 3.11
C THR A 177 0.34 20.43 3.05
N ARG A 178 1.10 19.85 3.99
CA ARG A 178 2.58 19.87 3.97
C ARG A 178 3.16 19.12 2.76
N ILE A 179 2.62 17.95 2.44
CA ILE A 179 3.02 17.17 1.25
C ILE A 179 2.74 17.97 -0.04
N LEU A 180 1.56 18.56 -0.17
CA LEU A 180 1.18 19.38 -1.31
C LEU A 180 2.09 20.62 -1.47
N ALA A 181 2.54 21.22 -0.38
CA ALA A 181 3.48 22.34 -0.42
C ALA A 181 4.87 21.97 -0.97
N GLN A 182 5.26 20.69 -0.89
CA GLN A 182 6.50 20.20 -1.50
C GLN A 182 6.35 19.78 -2.96
N LEU A 183 5.13 19.39 -3.36
CA LEU A 183 4.85 18.92 -4.70
C LEU A 183 4.61 20.09 -5.66
N PRO A 184 4.87 19.91 -6.97
CA PRO A 184 4.53 20.92 -7.97
C PRO A 184 3.02 21.22 -7.97
N ALA A 185 2.66 22.41 -8.44
CA ALA A 185 1.26 22.81 -8.57
C ALA A 185 0.43 21.80 -9.40
N GLY A 186 -0.84 21.64 -9.05
CA GLY A 186 -1.78 20.74 -9.74
C GLY A 186 -2.00 19.38 -9.06
N TYR A 187 -1.18 19.01 -8.07
CA TYR A 187 -1.43 17.78 -7.28
C TYR A 187 -2.69 17.86 -6.44
N ALA A 188 -3.10 19.04 -5.98
CA ALA A 188 -4.31 19.23 -5.16
C ALA A 188 -5.56 18.60 -5.80
N LEU A 189 -5.69 18.70 -7.13
CA LEU A 189 -6.80 18.10 -7.88
C LEU A 189 -6.83 16.57 -7.78
N LEU A 190 -5.67 15.92 -7.69
CA LEU A 190 -5.58 14.47 -7.54
C LEU A 190 -5.97 14.02 -6.12
N PHE A 191 -5.78 14.87 -5.12
CA PHE A 191 -6.25 14.60 -3.74
C PHE A 191 -7.74 14.90 -3.55
N GLY A 192 -8.50 15.14 -4.63
CA GLY A 192 -9.90 15.54 -4.55
C GLY A 192 -10.10 16.97 -4.00
N ARG A 193 -9.03 17.75 -3.84
CA ARG A 193 -9.08 19.13 -3.35
C ARG A 193 -9.13 20.08 -4.53
N ALA A 194 -10.34 20.31 -5.06
CA ALA A 194 -10.57 21.32 -6.09
C ALA A 194 -10.32 22.77 -5.58
N GLU A 195 -10.20 22.97 -4.26
CA GLU A 195 -10.21 24.28 -3.60
C GLU A 195 -8.90 24.67 -2.90
N LEU A 196 -7.74 24.53 -3.56
CA LEU A 196 -6.56 25.33 -3.18
C LEU A 196 -6.22 26.41 -4.21
N THR A 197 -7.27 26.94 -4.84
CA THR A 197 -7.25 28.24 -5.53
C THR A 197 -8.14 29.21 -4.74
N THR A 198 -7.64 29.67 -3.61
CA THR A 198 -7.78 31.06 -3.20
C THR A 198 -6.50 31.38 -2.46
N ALA A 199 -5.57 31.95 -3.22
CA ALA A 199 -4.61 32.86 -2.64
C ALA A 199 -5.38 34.06 -2.11
N GLU A 200 -5.20 34.38 -0.84
CA GLU A 200 -5.27 35.76 -0.31
C GLU A 200 -4.08 35.95 0.62
#